data_AF-A0A7C2YS75-F1
#
_entry.id   AF-A0A7C2YS75-F1
#
_cell.length_a   1.000
_cell.length_b   1.000
_cell.length_c   1.000
_cell.angle_alpha   90.00
_cell.angle_beta   90.00
_cell.angle_gamma   90.00
#
_symmetry.space_group_name_H-M   'P 1'
#
loop_
_entity.id
_entity.type
_entity.pdbx_description
1 polymer ?
#
loop_
_entity_poly.entity_id
_entity_poly.type
_entity_poly.pdbx_seq_one_letter_code
_entity_poly.pdbx_strand_id
1 'polypeptide(L)'
;MRQCVAHPLDRAEKKRQSIANQKPATPHELSSACTVFPADSESMHQNRAKHQWAPPGAPARCPVRTPRGPGQRACPSRDNPLVCSGMDLTPQMLALGMVWYIAFLFSTTCHEGAHALAAKLGGDPTAALAGQVTLNPIPHVRREPIGMVAAPVISFLWGGWMIGWASAPYDPLWQQRYPRRAALMALAGPLANFTLMLLAAAGIRAGVAAGALRPPEAVSFTQITEAVEPGVFEFLATLLSVMFALNLLLGTFNLLPVPPLDGHSVVTLLLPERAALRVLEFAQNSSFALVGLIVAWQLFGKIFWPIFLLALAYLYPEVSYGPG
;
A
#
# COMPACT_ATOMS: atom_id res chain seq x y z
N MET A 1 22.34 -64.44 18.29
CA MET A 1 23.02 -64.06 19.55
C MET A 1 22.34 -62.82 20.13
N ARG A 2 22.36 -62.62 21.45
CA ARG A 2 21.92 -61.35 22.08
C ARG A 2 23.12 -60.40 22.19
N GLN A 3 22.91 -59.10 21.96
CA GLN A 3 23.74 -58.06 22.56
C GLN A 3 22.94 -56.77 22.67
N CYS A 4 22.82 -56.27 23.90
CA CYS A 4 22.33 -54.93 24.18
C CYS A 4 23.51 -53.96 24.12
N VAL A 5 23.29 -52.74 23.64
CA VAL A 5 24.23 -51.62 23.82
C VAL A 5 23.45 -50.43 24.39
N ALA A 6 24.03 -49.77 25.40
CA ALA A 6 23.35 -48.73 26.17
C ALA A 6 23.71 -47.31 25.71
N HIS A 7 22.83 -46.38 26.05
CA HIS A 7 23.01 -44.92 26.03
C HIS A 7 22.82 -44.43 27.49
N PRO A 8 23.19 -43.19 27.85
CA PRO A 8 24.25 -42.31 27.36
C PRO A 8 25.32 -42.06 28.45
N LEU A 9 26.36 -41.27 28.18
CA LEU A 9 26.57 -39.97 28.87
C LEU A 9 27.87 -39.26 28.43
N ASP A 10 27.89 -37.96 28.77
CA ASP A 10 28.95 -36.96 28.74
C ASP A 10 29.87 -36.79 27.52
N ARG A 11 29.74 -35.61 26.89
CA ARG A 11 30.83 -34.95 26.16
C ARG A 11 30.75 -33.42 26.27
N ALA A 12 30.18 -32.91 27.36
CA ALA A 12 29.91 -31.47 27.56
C ALA A 12 31.18 -30.66 27.89
N GLU A 13 32.22 -31.29 28.45
CA GLU A 13 33.41 -30.58 28.93
C GLU A 13 34.36 -30.09 27.83
N LYS A 14 34.43 -30.74 26.66
CA LYS A 14 35.51 -30.51 25.69
C LYS A 14 35.37 -29.28 24.78
N LYS A 15 34.54 -28.31 25.16
CA LYS A 15 34.42 -27.00 24.48
C LYS A 15 34.51 -25.77 25.41
N ARG A 16 34.96 -25.94 26.66
CA ARG A 16 35.19 -24.83 27.63
C ARG A 16 36.66 -24.35 27.73
N GLN A 17 37.60 -24.96 27.01
CA GLN A 17 39.04 -24.65 27.08
C GLN A 17 39.55 -23.86 25.85
N SER A 18 38.85 -22.80 25.47
CA SER A 18 39.30 -21.82 24.46
C SER A 18 39.17 -20.37 24.91
N ILE A 19 38.81 -20.13 26.18
CA ILE A 19 38.61 -18.79 26.77
C ILE A 19 39.61 -18.65 27.93
N ALA A 20 40.90 -18.51 27.60
CA ALA A 20 41.97 -18.53 28.61
C ALA A 20 43.27 -17.81 28.19
N ASN A 21 43.22 -16.74 27.38
CA ASN A 21 44.34 -15.77 27.32
C ASN A 21 43.98 -14.45 26.63
N GLN A 22 43.59 -13.44 27.43
CA GLN A 22 43.92 -12.01 27.28
C GLN A 22 43.38 -11.26 28.52
N LYS A 23 44.17 -10.33 29.08
CA LYS A 23 43.80 -9.48 30.22
C LYS A 23 43.74 -8.01 29.79
N PRO A 24 43.00 -7.14 30.52
CA PRO A 24 42.53 -5.87 29.99
C PRO A 24 43.53 -4.70 30.17
N ALA A 25 43.27 -3.62 29.44
CA ALA A 25 43.76 -2.28 29.72
C ALA A 25 42.59 -1.28 29.73
N THR A 26 42.65 -0.31 30.63
CA THR A 26 41.71 0.82 30.78
C THR A 26 42.51 2.06 31.25
N PRO A 27 41.90 3.24 31.43
CA PRO A 27 41.60 4.17 30.35
C PRO A 27 42.37 5.50 30.50
N HIS A 28 42.42 6.32 29.46
CA HIS A 28 42.80 7.74 29.57
C HIS A 28 41.95 8.64 28.68
N GLU A 29 41.81 9.89 29.12
CA GLU A 29 40.97 10.94 28.53
C GLU A 29 41.69 11.72 27.40
N LEU A 30 41.01 12.80 26.95
CA LEU A 30 41.37 13.82 25.96
C LEU A 30 40.63 13.62 24.61
N SER A 31 39.45 14.22 24.39
CA SER A 31 39.09 15.65 24.33
C SER A 31 39.28 16.29 22.96
N SER A 32 38.26 17.07 22.56
CA SER A 32 38.31 18.21 21.63
C SER A 32 38.92 18.02 20.23
N ALA A 33 38.04 17.90 19.23
CA ALA A 33 38.13 18.67 17.98
C ALA A 33 36.75 18.81 17.31
N CYS A 34 36.10 19.97 17.43
CA CYS A 34 35.04 20.37 16.49
C CYS A 34 35.70 21.10 15.32
N THR A 35 35.62 20.57 14.11
CA THR A 35 36.07 21.27 12.89
C THR A 35 34.93 22.11 12.32
N VAL A 36 35.03 23.43 12.52
CA VAL A 36 34.14 24.43 11.92
C VAL A 36 34.64 24.73 10.50
N PHE A 37 33.74 24.75 9.51
CA PHE A 37 34.03 25.31 8.19
C PHE A 37 33.88 26.85 8.22
N PRO A 38 34.80 27.61 7.61
CA PRO A 38 34.78 29.07 7.63
C PRO A 38 33.70 29.66 6.73
N ALA A 39 33.41 30.95 6.93
CA ALA A 39 32.56 31.75 6.07
C ALA A 39 33.22 33.10 5.78
N ASP A 40 33.33 33.43 4.50
CA ASP A 40 33.75 34.73 3.93
C ASP A 40 32.53 35.29 3.17
N SER A 41 32.10 36.55 3.31
CA SER A 41 32.79 37.84 3.14
C SER A 41 33.10 38.13 1.64
N GLU A 42 32.71 39.25 1.00
CA GLU A 42 31.93 40.46 1.37
C GLU A 42 30.69 40.62 0.41
N SER A 43 29.96 41.75 0.16
CA SER A 43 30.12 43.18 0.47
C SER A 43 28.82 44.02 0.38
N MET A 44 28.88 45.22 0.98
CA MET A 44 28.26 46.52 0.57
C MET A 44 26.93 46.57 -0.19
N HIS A 45 25.92 47.23 0.41
CA HIS A 45 25.68 48.67 0.10
C HIS A 45 24.85 49.38 1.20
N GLN A 46 24.87 50.72 1.20
CA GLN A 46 24.35 51.54 2.31
C GLN A 46 22.84 51.81 2.25
N ASN A 47 22.24 52.10 3.42
CA ASN A 47 21.54 53.37 3.55
C ASN A 47 21.65 53.95 4.98
N ARG A 48 21.25 55.22 5.18
CA ARG A 48 21.68 56.09 6.30
C ARG A 48 20.50 56.87 6.90
N ALA A 49 20.70 57.44 8.09
CA ALA A 49 19.88 58.45 8.80
C ALA A 49 18.70 57.91 9.66
N LYS A 50 18.32 58.52 10.80
CA LYS A 50 18.88 59.71 11.52
C LYS A 50 18.39 59.81 12.99
N HIS A 51 19.23 60.40 13.86
CA HIS A 51 18.91 60.96 15.20
C HIS A 51 18.47 59.95 16.30
N GLN A 52 18.59 60.22 17.61
CA GLN A 52 18.87 61.49 18.32
C GLN A 52 19.82 61.32 19.55
N TRP A 53 20.10 62.40 20.29
CA TRP A 53 21.21 62.57 21.25
C TRP A 53 20.82 62.37 22.73
N ALA A 54 21.77 62.05 23.62
CA ALA A 54 21.54 61.76 25.05
C ALA A 54 22.44 62.58 26.00
N PRO A 55 21.99 62.88 27.25
CA PRO A 55 22.83 63.48 28.31
C PRO A 55 23.49 62.40 29.22
N PRO A 56 24.63 62.70 29.88
CA PRO A 56 25.43 61.73 30.64
C PRO A 56 25.15 61.72 32.16
N GLY A 57 25.39 60.58 32.84
CA GLY A 57 25.65 60.60 34.29
C GLY A 57 25.19 59.41 35.16
N ALA A 58 25.72 58.20 34.96
CA ALA A 58 25.78 57.16 36.00
C ALA A 58 26.79 56.05 35.64
N PRO A 59 27.56 55.48 36.59
CA PRO A 59 28.45 54.35 36.32
C PRO A 59 27.68 53.03 36.16
N ALA A 60 28.08 52.21 35.19
CA ALA A 60 27.47 50.91 34.94
C ALA A 60 27.69 49.95 36.12
N ARG A 61 26.60 49.47 36.74
CA ARG A 61 26.64 48.39 37.72
C ARG A 61 26.44 47.05 37.03
N CYS A 62 27.43 46.16 37.12
CA CYS A 62 27.27 44.77 36.70
C CYS A 62 26.21 44.07 37.58
N PRO A 63 25.18 43.43 37.00
CA PRO A 63 24.26 42.60 37.77
C PRO A 63 24.98 41.32 38.22
N VAL A 64 25.02 41.11 39.54
CA VAL A 64 25.68 39.94 40.16
C VAL A 64 24.95 38.66 39.75
N ARG A 65 25.66 37.70 39.14
CA ARG A 65 25.17 36.33 38.97
C ARG A 65 25.12 35.66 40.35
N THR A 66 23.92 35.47 40.90
CA THR A 66 23.71 34.60 42.05
C THR A 66 23.79 33.13 41.62
N PRO A 67 24.44 32.25 42.41
CA PRO A 67 24.43 30.81 42.15
C PRO A 67 23.04 30.23 42.47
N ARG A 68 22.47 29.46 41.54
CA ARG A 68 21.23 28.69 41.81
C ARG A 68 21.57 27.47 42.67
N GLY A 69 20.88 27.31 43.80
CA GLY A 69 21.04 26.15 44.68
C GLY A 69 20.50 24.85 44.07
N PRO A 70 20.93 23.67 44.55
CA PRO A 70 20.44 22.39 44.09
C PRO A 70 19.00 22.14 44.58
N GLY A 71 18.13 21.66 43.68
CA GLY A 71 16.79 21.19 44.07
C GLY A 71 15.67 21.48 43.07
N GLN A 72 15.82 22.49 42.20
CA GLN A 72 14.83 22.77 41.15
C GLN A 72 15.05 21.85 39.94
N ARG A 73 14.33 20.72 39.91
CA ARG A 73 14.13 19.96 38.67
C ARG A 73 13.36 20.86 37.72
N ALA A 74 13.91 21.18 36.55
CA ALA A 74 13.15 21.89 35.54
C ALA A 74 11.96 21.03 35.10
N CYS A 75 10.77 21.61 35.01
CA CYS A 75 9.71 21.01 34.21
C CYS A 75 10.25 20.90 32.77
N PRO A 76 10.04 19.76 32.07
CA PRO A 76 10.39 19.69 30.66
C PRO A 76 9.59 20.76 29.91
N SER A 77 10.27 21.47 29.01
CA SER A 77 9.61 22.40 28.08
C SER A 77 8.57 21.66 27.26
N ARG A 78 7.53 22.38 26.81
CA ARG A 78 6.37 21.78 26.11
C ARG A 78 6.67 21.41 24.65
N ASP A 79 7.94 21.47 24.31
CA ASP A 79 8.49 21.67 22.97
C ASP A 79 9.48 20.55 22.60
N ASN A 80 9.24 19.34 23.11
CA ASN A 80 9.94 18.13 22.72
C ASN A 80 8.98 17.17 22.00
N PRO A 81 8.61 17.45 20.74
CA PRO A 81 7.77 16.58 19.92
C PRO A 81 8.56 15.34 19.48
N LEU A 82 8.82 14.42 20.43
CA LEU A 82 9.30 13.07 20.15
C LEU A 82 8.17 12.20 19.57
N VAL A 83 7.72 12.62 18.38
CA VAL A 83 7.18 11.80 17.28
C VAL A 83 6.40 10.55 17.73
N CYS A 84 5.32 10.77 18.46
CA CYS A 84 4.20 9.83 18.44
C CYS A 84 3.47 9.99 17.09
N SER A 85 4.06 9.47 16.01
CA SER A 85 3.39 9.35 14.70
C SER A 85 2.33 8.25 14.72
N GLY A 86 1.34 8.42 15.60
CA GLY A 86 0.04 7.82 15.40
C GLY A 86 -0.70 8.58 14.30
N MET A 87 -1.48 7.87 13.51
CA MET A 87 -2.42 8.49 12.58
C MET A 87 -3.57 9.09 13.38
N ASP A 88 -3.79 10.39 13.28
CA ASP A 88 -4.93 11.04 13.92
C ASP A 88 -6.24 10.51 13.30
N LEU A 89 -6.94 9.66 14.04
CA LEU A 89 -8.15 8.95 13.63
C LEU A 89 -9.36 9.89 13.56
N THR A 90 -9.36 10.78 12.57
CA THR A 90 -10.47 11.70 12.32
C THR A 90 -11.74 10.95 11.90
N PRO A 91 -12.94 11.46 12.23
CA PRO A 91 -14.21 10.88 11.75
C PRO A 91 -14.29 10.75 10.23
N GLN A 92 -13.69 11.70 9.51
CA GLN A 92 -13.61 11.73 8.04
C GLN A 92 -12.77 10.57 7.50
N MET A 93 -11.61 10.30 8.10
CA MET A 93 -10.78 9.15 7.71
C MET A 93 -11.47 7.82 8.02
N LEU A 94 -12.17 7.71 9.15
CA LEU A 94 -12.98 6.51 9.47
C LEU A 94 -14.12 6.31 8.46
N ALA A 95 -14.82 7.38 8.07
CA ALA A 95 -15.87 7.32 7.04
C ALA A 95 -15.31 6.87 5.67
N LEU A 96 -14.21 7.49 5.23
CA LEU A 96 -13.51 7.11 4.00
C LEU A 96 -13.04 5.66 4.03
N GLY A 97 -12.45 5.21 5.14
CA GLY A 97 -12.03 3.83 5.35
C GLY A 97 -13.18 2.83 5.25
N MET A 98 -14.36 3.15 5.79
CA MET A 98 -15.56 2.30 5.62
C MET A 98 -16.02 2.23 4.16
N VAL A 99 -16.02 3.33 3.41
CA VAL A 99 -16.33 3.33 1.97
C VAL A 99 -15.34 2.46 1.20
N TRP A 100 -14.03 2.61 1.47
CA TRP A 100 -12.98 1.78 0.87
C TRP A 100 -13.15 0.31 1.18
N TYR A 101 -13.44 -0.06 2.42
CA TYR A 101 -13.61 -1.45 2.82
C TYR A 101 -14.83 -2.11 2.15
N ILE A 102 -15.96 -1.40 2.07
CA ILE A 102 -17.16 -1.87 1.38
C ILE A 102 -16.89 -2.05 -0.13
N ALA A 103 -16.28 -1.05 -0.76
CA ALA A 103 -15.90 -1.12 -2.18
C ALA A 103 -14.91 -2.26 -2.45
N PHE A 104 -13.91 -2.44 -1.59
CA PHE A 104 -12.92 -3.52 -1.68
C PHE A 104 -13.55 -4.90 -1.53
N LEU A 105 -14.35 -5.14 -0.49
CA LEU A 105 -15.03 -6.42 -0.26
C LEU A 105 -15.93 -6.80 -1.44
N PHE A 106 -16.69 -5.84 -1.96
CA PHE A 106 -17.57 -6.08 -3.11
C PHE A 106 -16.77 -6.34 -4.40
N SER A 107 -15.75 -5.53 -4.69
CA SER A 107 -14.93 -5.64 -5.91
C SER A 107 -14.13 -6.94 -5.96
N THR A 108 -13.56 -7.37 -4.83
CA THR A 108 -12.88 -8.68 -4.72
C THR A 108 -13.86 -9.84 -4.77
N THR A 109 -15.02 -9.74 -4.12
CA THR A 109 -16.10 -10.75 -4.22
C THR A 109 -16.58 -10.97 -5.65
N CYS A 110 -16.73 -9.89 -6.45
CA CYS A 110 -17.07 -9.99 -7.86
C CYS A 110 -15.95 -10.59 -8.71
N HIS A 111 -14.69 -10.24 -8.42
CA HIS A 111 -13.49 -10.77 -9.07
C HIS A 111 -13.37 -12.30 -8.87
N GLU A 112 -13.37 -12.77 -7.62
CA GLU A 112 -13.31 -14.20 -7.30
C GLU A 112 -14.56 -14.97 -7.77
N GLY A 113 -15.74 -14.34 -7.66
CA GLY A 113 -16.99 -14.91 -8.17
C GLY A 113 -16.96 -15.12 -9.70
N ALA A 114 -16.28 -14.24 -10.44
CA ALA A 114 -16.09 -14.37 -11.88
C ALA A 114 -15.06 -15.47 -12.24
N HIS A 115 -13.93 -15.57 -11.52
CA HIS A 115 -13.03 -16.71 -11.65
C HIS A 115 -13.75 -18.04 -11.38
N ALA A 116 -14.47 -18.13 -10.26
CA ALA A 116 -15.21 -19.33 -9.88
C ALA A 116 -16.27 -19.73 -10.92
N LEU A 117 -16.97 -18.75 -11.51
CA LEU A 117 -17.94 -18.99 -12.59
C LEU A 117 -17.25 -19.46 -13.87
N ALA A 118 -16.15 -18.82 -14.26
CA ALA A 118 -15.40 -19.17 -15.47
C ALA A 118 -14.72 -20.55 -15.36
N ALA A 119 -14.21 -20.91 -14.17
CA ALA A 119 -13.71 -22.26 -13.85
C ALA A 119 -14.82 -23.30 -14.09
N LYS A 120 -15.99 -23.09 -13.49
CA LYS A 120 -17.16 -23.96 -13.61
C LYS A 120 -17.61 -24.15 -15.06
N LEU A 121 -17.68 -23.05 -15.84
CA LEU A 121 -18.03 -23.09 -17.26
C LEU A 121 -16.93 -23.74 -18.12
N GLY A 122 -15.66 -23.61 -17.72
CA GLY A 122 -14.52 -24.31 -18.31
C GLY A 122 -14.40 -25.79 -17.93
N GLY A 123 -15.24 -26.27 -17.00
CA GLY A 123 -15.32 -27.67 -16.58
C GLY A 123 -14.58 -28.01 -15.28
N ASP A 124 -14.12 -27.03 -14.51
CA ASP A 124 -13.59 -27.23 -13.15
C ASP A 124 -14.67 -26.88 -12.10
N PRO A 125 -15.19 -27.86 -11.35
CA PRO A 125 -16.18 -27.61 -10.32
C PRO A 125 -15.60 -27.10 -8.99
N THR A 126 -14.27 -27.01 -8.82
CA THR A 126 -13.61 -26.81 -7.52
C THR A 126 -14.13 -25.60 -6.73
N ALA A 127 -14.04 -24.39 -7.29
CA ALA A 127 -14.58 -23.17 -6.67
C ALA A 127 -16.12 -23.20 -6.50
N ALA A 128 -16.84 -23.93 -7.38
CA ALA A 128 -18.29 -24.07 -7.29
C ALA A 128 -18.72 -25.00 -6.13
N LEU A 129 -17.98 -26.07 -5.89
CA LEU A 129 -18.16 -26.97 -4.74
C LEU A 129 -17.75 -26.28 -3.42
N ALA A 130 -16.78 -25.37 -3.46
CA ALA A 130 -16.46 -24.46 -2.35
C ALA A 130 -17.51 -23.34 -2.12
N GLY A 131 -18.55 -23.26 -2.97
CA GLY A 131 -19.64 -22.28 -2.82
C GLY A 131 -19.30 -20.85 -3.26
N GLN A 132 -18.19 -20.64 -3.99
CA GLN A 132 -17.71 -19.31 -4.38
C GLN A 132 -18.31 -18.74 -5.67
N VAL A 133 -19.15 -19.48 -6.39
CA VAL A 133 -19.94 -18.94 -7.52
C VAL A 133 -21.10 -18.10 -6.97
N THR A 134 -20.78 -16.97 -6.36
CA THR A 134 -21.70 -16.10 -5.64
C THR A 134 -21.14 -14.68 -5.47
N LEU A 135 -22.05 -13.69 -5.40
CA LEU A 135 -21.74 -12.30 -5.04
C LEU A 135 -21.91 -12.03 -3.53
N ASN A 136 -22.14 -13.06 -2.73
CA ASN A 136 -22.09 -12.98 -1.27
C ASN A 136 -20.60 -12.97 -0.82
N PRO A 137 -20.13 -11.98 -0.05
CA PRO A 137 -18.73 -11.94 0.41
C PRO A 137 -18.40 -13.05 1.44
N ILE A 138 -19.38 -13.64 2.11
CA ILE A 138 -19.15 -14.54 3.25
C ILE A 138 -18.33 -15.80 2.90
N PRO A 139 -18.58 -16.54 1.80
CA PRO A 139 -17.75 -17.70 1.45
C PRO A 139 -16.30 -17.33 1.08
N HIS A 140 -16.10 -16.17 0.44
CA HIS A 140 -14.77 -15.66 0.09
C HIS A 140 -14.00 -15.25 1.34
N VAL A 141 -14.61 -14.44 2.21
CA VAL A 141 -14.03 -14.01 3.51
C VAL A 141 -13.72 -15.20 4.43
N ARG A 142 -14.51 -16.28 4.38
CA ARG A 142 -14.24 -17.52 5.14
C ARG A 142 -13.02 -18.28 4.64
N ARG A 143 -12.66 -18.14 3.35
CA ARG A 143 -11.47 -18.75 2.76
C ARG A 143 -10.23 -17.89 3.00
N GLU A 144 -10.34 -16.58 2.82
CA GLU A 144 -9.22 -15.62 2.88
C GLU A 144 -9.43 -14.55 3.97
N PRO A 145 -9.64 -14.92 5.25
CA PRO A 145 -9.96 -13.96 6.31
C PRO A 145 -8.80 -12.97 6.58
N ILE A 146 -7.56 -13.38 6.32
CA ILE A 146 -6.40 -12.49 6.41
C ILE A 146 -6.43 -11.48 5.26
N GLY A 147 -6.54 -11.96 4.01
CA GLY A 147 -6.51 -11.11 2.82
C GLY A 147 -7.70 -10.18 2.65
N MET A 148 -8.90 -10.61 3.07
CA MET A 148 -10.13 -9.83 2.90
C MET A 148 -10.54 -8.98 4.10
N VAL A 149 -10.00 -9.25 5.30
CA VAL A 149 -10.39 -8.52 6.53
C VAL A 149 -9.17 -7.95 7.26
N ALA A 150 -8.24 -8.80 7.70
CA ALA A 150 -7.15 -8.36 8.56
C ALA A 150 -6.17 -7.41 7.83
N ALA A 151 -5.74 -7.76 6.61
CA ALA A 151 -4.80 -6.97 5.84
C ALA A 151 -5.36 -5.60 5.44
N PRO A 152 -6.60 -5.45 4.90
CA PRO A 152 -7.19 -4.15 4.60
C PRO A 152 -7.30 -3.24 5.84
N VAL A 153 -7.73 -3.79 6.98
CA VAL A 153 -7.88 -3.00 8.22
C VAL A 153 -6.52 -2.55 8.78
N ILE A 154 -5.53 -3.46 8.86
CA ILE A 154 -4.20 -3.14 9.41
C ILE A 154 -3.45 -2.18 8.47
N SER A 155 -3.48 -2.40 7.16
CA SER A 155 -2.83 -1.51 6.18
C SER A 155 -3.45 -0.11 6.18
N PHE A 156 -4.79 -0.01 6.31
CA PHE A 156 -5.44 1.29 6.43
C PHE A 156 -5.01 2.05 7.69
N LEU A 157 -4.98 1.39 8.85
CA LEU A 157 -4.60 2.01 10.13
C LEU A 157 -3.13 2.43 10.23
N TRP A 158 -2.24 1.87 9.40
CA TRP A 158 -0.81 2.25 9.36
C TRP A 158 -0.42 3.15 8.19
N GLY A 159 -1.03 2.97 7.02
CA GLY A 159 -0.63 3.65 5.78
C GLY A 159 -1.73 4.47 5.09
N GLY A 160 -2.95 4.51 5.63
CA GLY A 160 -4.10 5.22 5.03
C GLY A 160 -4.65 4.56 3.76
N TRP A 161 -4.16 3.38 3.41
CA TRP A 161 -4.47 2.68 2.17
C TRP A 161 -4.74 1.19 2.43
N MET A 162 -5.69 0.60 1.69
CA MET A 162 -6.06 -0.81 1.85
C MET A 162 -5.29 -1.73 0.90
N ILE A 163 -4.51 -2.64 1.48
CA ILE A 163 -3.90 -3.78 0.81
C ILE A 163 -4.63 -5.05 1.27
N GLY A 164 -5.11 -5.84 0.33
CA GLY A 164 -5.78 -7.10 0.58
C GLY A 164 -5.77 -7.99 -0.65
N TRP A 165 -6.16 -9.25 -0.47
CA TRP A 165 -6.19 -10.27 -1.51
C TRP A 165 -7.33 -11.26 -1.24
N ALA A 166 -7.72 -12.01 -2.27
CA ALA A 166 -8.57 -13.17 -2.14
C ALA A 166 -8.04 -14.29 -3.07
N SER A 167 -8.74 -15.42 -3.16
CA SER A 167 -8.45 -16.47 -4.15
C SER A 167 -9.63 -17.40 -4.41
N ALA A 168 -9.79 -17.82 -5.66
CA ALA A 168 -10.64 -18.94 -6.08
C ALA A 168 -9.78 -20.22 -6.28
N PRO A 169 -10.15 -21.37 -5.68
CA PRO A 169 -9.45 -22.62 -5.87
C PRO A 169 -9.85 -23.27 -7.20
N TYR A 170 -8.83 -23.71 -7.94
CA TYR A 170 -8.96 -24.50 -9.16
C TYR A 170 -8.17 -25.81 -9.03
N ASP A 171 -8.46 -26.80 -9.89
CA ASP A 171 -7.69 -28.02 -10.03
C ASP A 171 -6.44 -27.79 -10.93
N PRO A 172 -5.21 -27.96 -10.41
CA PRO A 172 -3.99 -27.83 -11.21
C PRO A 172 -3.92 -28.84 -12.38
N LEU A 173 -4.57 -30.01 -12.27
CA LEU A 173 -4.59 -31.02 -13.33
C LEU A 173 -5.55 -30.62 -14.46
N TRP A 174 -6.71 -30.03 -14.13
CA TRP A 174 -7.58 -29.36 -15.10
C TRP A 174 -6.85 -28.21 -15.81
N GLN A 175 -6.10 -27.38 -15.07
CA GLN A 175 -5.30 -26.29 -15.66
C GLN A 175 -4.26 -26.81 -16.66
N GLN A 176 -3.51 -27.86 -16.29
CA GLN A 176 -2.54 -28.49 -17.20
C GLN A 176 -3.20 -29.19 -18.40
N ARG A 177 -4.42 -29.73 -18.24
CA ARG A 177 -5.17 -30.39 -19.32
C ARG A 177 -5.86 -29.40 -20.27
N TYR A 178 -6.23 -28.22 -19.79
CA TYR A 178 -6.98 -27.21 -20.53
C TYR A 178 -6.41 -25.80 -20.33
N PRO A 179 -5.13 -25.54 -20.67
CA PRO A 179 -4.45 -24.28 -20.34
C PRO A 179 -5.16 -23.04 -20.88
N ARG A 180 -5.77 -23.13 -22.08
CA ARG A 180 -6.59 -22.04 -22.64
C ARG A 180 -7.86 -21.74 -21.83
N ARG A 181 -8.46 -22.73 -21.15
CA ARG A 181 -9.62 -22.51 -20.26
C ARG A 181 -9.20 -21.89 -18.94
N ALA A 182 -8.06 -22.32 -18.38
CA ALA A 182 -7.46 -21.67 -17.21
C ALA A 182 -7.07 -20.21 -17.50
N ALA A 183 -6.57 -19.91 -18.69
CA ALA A 183 -6.25 -18.54 -19.09
C ALA A 183 -7.49 -17.65 -19.32
N LEU A 184 -8.60 -18.22 -19.83
CA LEU A 184 -9.90 -17.52 -19.87
C LEU A 184 -10.52 -17.34 -18.47
N MET A 185 -10.30 -18.30 -17.56
CA MET A 185 -10.67 -18.18 -16.15
C MET A 185 -9.89 -17.05 -15.47
N ALA A 186 -8.57 -16.97 -15.67
CA ALA A 186 -7.72 -15.88 -15.18
C ALA A 186 -8.14 -14.51 -15.74
N LEU A 187 -8.63 -14.44 -16.99
CA LEU A 187 -9.14 -13.19 -17.57
C LEU A 187 -10.48 -12.73 -16.95
N ALA A 188 -11.26 -13.64 -16.35
CA ALA A 188 -12.62 -13.34 -15.89
C ALA A 188 -12.67 -12.37 -14.69
N GLY A 189 -11.76 -12.51 -13.72
CA GLY A 189 -11.67 -11.60 -12.56
C GLY A 189 -11.36 -10.16 -12.96
N PRO A 190 -10.28 -9.89 -13.71
CA PRO A 190 -9.97 -8.56 -14.23
C PRO A 190 -11.12 -7.96 -15.06
N LEU A 191 -11.78 -8.75 -15.92
CA LEU A 191 -12.96 -8.29 -16.67
C LEU A 191 -14.14 -7.92 -15.77
N ALA A 192 -14.34 -8.62 -14.65
CA ALA A 192 -15.34 -8.24 -13.66
C ALA A 192 -15.00 -6.88 -13.00
N ASN A 193 -13.73 -6.61 -12.68
CA ASN A 193 -13.33 -5.29 -12.21
C ASN A 193 -13.54 -4.21 -13.28
N PHE A 194 -13.08 -4.39 -14.52
CA PHE A 194 -13.33 -3.40 -15.58
C PHE A 194 -14.83 -3.17 -15.82
N THR A 195 -15.68 -4.19 -15.65
CA THR A 195 -17.14 -4.05 -15.68
C THR A 195 -17.66 -3.18 -14.52
N LEU A 196 -17.20 -3.40 -13.28
CA LEU A 196 -17.55 -2.57 -12.13
C LEU A 196 -17.05 -1.12 -12.26
N MET A 197 -15.86 -0.90 -12.82
CA MET A 197 -15.33 0.41 -13.15
C MET A 197 -16.22 1.13 -14.18
N LEU A 198 -16.65 0.45 -15.24
CA LEU A 198 -17.55 1.02 -16.25
C LEU A 198 -18.95 1.31 -15.69
N LEU A 199 -19.46 0.50 -14.76
CA LEU A 199 -20.72 0.79 -14.05
C LEU A 199 -20.59 2.02 -13.14
N ALA A 200 -19.46 2.17 -12.43
CA ALA A 200 -19.18 3.38 -11.66
C ALA A 200 -19.06 4.61 -12.58
N ALA A 201 -18.35 4.51 -13.71
CA ALA A 201 -18.25 5.56 -14.72
C ALA A 201 -19.62 5.98 -15.26
N ALA A 202 -20.50 5.02 -15.56
CA ALA A 202 -21.87 5.29 -15.98
C ALA A 202 -22.69 6.01 -14.89
N GLY A 203 -22.53 5.61 -13.62
CA GLY A 203 -23.13 6.29 -12.47
C GLY A 203 -22.66 7.74 -12.30
N ILE A 204 -21.35 7.98 -12.44
CA ILE A 204 -20.78 9.34 -12.42
C ILE A 204 -21.36 10.18 -13.56
N ARG A 205 -21.33 9.70 -14.81
CA ARG A 205 -21.88 10.45 -15.95
C ARG A 205 -23.38 10.71 -15.82
N ALA A 206 -24.15 9.79 -15.24
CA ALA A 206 -25.57 10.00 -14.95
C ALA A 206 -25.79 11.09 -13.88
N GLY A 207 -25.01 11.08 -12.79
CA GLY A 207 -25.09 12.11 -11.75
C GLY A 207 -24.65 13.50 -12.24
N VAL A 208 -23.66 13.57 -13.14
CA VAL A 208 -23.22 14.82 -13.79
C VAL A 208 -24.29 15.33 -14.75
N ALA A 209 -24.88 14.45 -15.59
CA ALA A 209 -25.98 14.83 -16.47
C ALA A 209 -27.26 15.26 -15.72
N ALA A 210 -27.45 14.78 -14.48
CA ALA A 210 -28.52 15.21 -13.59
C ALA A 210 -28.20 16.50 -12.78
N GLY A 211 -27.00 17.07 -12.93
CA GLY A 211 -26.56 18.24 -12.16
C GLY A 211 -26.31 17.99 -10.66
N ALA A 212 -26.28 16.73 -10.22
CA ALA A 212 -26.03 16.35 -8.83
C ALA A 212 -24.53 16.15 -8.52
N LEU A 213 -23.75 15.81 -9.54
CA LEU A 213 -22.30 15.61 -9.48
C LEU A 213 -21.55 16.56 -10.43
N ARG A 214 -20.26 16.78 -10.18
CA ARG A 214 -19.37 17.59 -11.03
C ARG A 214 -17.96 16.99 -11.10
N PRO A 215 -17.19 17.28 -12.17
CA PRO A 215 -15.74 17.05 -12.17
C PRO A 215 -15.06 17.85 -11.04
N PRO A 216 -14.07 17.28 -10.33
CA PRO A 216 -13.28 18.00 -9.32
C PRO A 216 -12.25 18.93 -9.98
N GLU A 217 -11.82 19.96 -9.24
CA GLU A 217 -10.72 20.85 -9.67
C GLU A 217 -9.38 20.09 -9.76
N ALA A 218 -9.14 19.16 -8.83
CA ALA A 218 -7.99 18.28 -8.82
C ALA A 218 -8.46 16.83 -8.60
N VAL A 219 -8.15 15.93 -9.53
CA VAL A 219 -8.46 14.51 -9.39
C VAL A 219 -7.48 13.84 -8.44
N SER A 220 -8.02 13.06 -7.51
CA SER A 220 -7.24 12.14 -6.66
C SER A 220 -7.81 10.73 -6.74
N PHE A 221 -7.09 9.74 -6.19
CA PHE A 221 -7.55 8.35 -6.20
C PHE A 221 -8.88 8.14 -5.45
N THR A 222 -9.20 9.03 -4.51
CA THR A 222 -10.44 9.01 -3.71
C THR A 222 -11.53 9.96 -4.24
N GLN A 223 -11.17 10.86 -5.15
CA GLN A 223 -12.01 11.98 -5.62
C GLN A 223 -11.87 12.08 -7.14
N ILE A 224 -12.68 11.27 -7.83
CA ILE A 224 -12.84 11.26 -9.28
C ILE A 224 -14.02 12.16 -9.68
N THR A 225 -15.01 12.29 -8.81
CA THR A 225 -16.17 13.18 -8.94
C THR A 225 -16.48 13.83 -7.59
N GLU A 226 -17.03 15.03 -7.63
CA GLU A 226 -17.60 15.72 -6.46
C GLU A 226 -19.13 15.75 -6.54
N ALA A 227 -19.78 15.97 -5.40
CA ALA A 227 -21.18 16.39 -5.36
C ALA A 227 -21.29 17.91 -5.56
N VAL A 228 -22.40 18.37 -6.14
CA VAL A 228 -22.70 19.80 -6.22
C VAL A 228 -23.23 20.34 -4.88
N GLU A 229 -24.01 19.53 -4.17
CA GLU A 229 -24.61 19.85 -2.87
C GLU A 229 -24.21 18.78 -1.82
N PRO A 230 -23.98 19.17 -0.55
CA PRO A 230 -23.52 18.26 0.51
C PRO A 230 -24.58 17.23 0.94
N GLY A 231 -24.14 16.12 1.56
CA GLY A 231 -25.03 15.08 2.10
C GLY A 231 -25.03 13.78 1.29
N VAL A 232 -26.20 13.27 0.90
CA VAL A 232 -26.30 11.92 0.28
C VAL A 232 -25.49 11.82 -1.02
N PHE A 233 -25.44 12.90 -1.82
CA PHE A 233 -24.64 12.92 -3.05
C PHE A 233 -23.13 12.92 -2.79
N GLU A 234 -22.67 13.45 -1.65
CA GLU A 234 -21.24 13.44 -1.24
C GLU A 234 -20.76 12.01 -0.94
N PHE A 235 -21.58 11.22 -0.24
CA PHE A 235 -21.33 9.79 -0.02
C PHE A 235 -21.34 9.02 -1.35
N LEU A 236 -22.30 9.29 -2.24
CA LEU A 236 -22.37 8.65 -3.56
C LEU A 236 -21.18 9.04 -4.45
N ALA A 237 -20.75 10.30 -4.45
CA ALA A 237 -19.57 10.80 -5.16
C ALA A 237 -18.30 10.08 -4.70
N THR A 238 -18.14 9.93 -3.39
CA THR A 238 -17.00 9.21 -2.78
C THR A 238 -17.05 7.72 -3.13
N LEU A 239 -18.21 7.06 -2.97
CA LEU A 239 -18.38 5.65 -3.29
C LEU A 239 -18.15 5.35 -4.78
N LEU A 240 -18.68 6.18 -5.68
CA LEU A 240 -18.46 6.04 -7.13
C LEU A 240 -17.00 6.30 -7.51
N SER A 241 -16.35 7.31 -6.91
CA SER A 241 -14.92 7.60 -7.11
C SER A 241 -14.04 6.42 -6.73
N VAL A 242 -14.24 5.89 -5.53
CA VAL A 242 -13.50 4.72 -5.03
C VAL A 242 -13.81 3.48 -5.87
N MET A 243 -15.09 3.22 -6.20
CA MET A 243 -15.47 2.07 -7.04
C MET A 243 -14.84 2.14 -8.44
N PHE A 244 -14.77 3.31 -9.07
CA PHE A 244 -14.11 3.52 -10.35
C PHE A 244 -12.60 3.26 -10.24
N ALA A 245 -11.92 3.98 -9.34
CA ALA A 245 -10.46 3.97 -9.26
C ALA A 245 -9.91 2.63 -8.74
N LEU A 246 -10.54 2.04 -7.72
CA LEU A 246 -10.16 0.73 -7.16
C LEU A 246 -10.34 -0.38 -8.18
N ASN A 247 -11.44 -0.41 -8.93
CA ASN A 247 -11.65 -1.45 -9.94
C ASN A 247 -10.74 -1.27 -11.16
N LEU A 248 -10.44 -0.03 -11.57
CA LEU A 248 -9.42 0.20 -12.59
C LEU A 248 -8.05 -0.34 -12.13
N LEU A 249 -7.68 -0.12 -10.86
CA LEU A 249 -6.43 -0.62 -10.29
C LEU A 249 -6.41 -2.14 -10.15
N LEU A 250 -7.46 -2.77 -9.60
CA LEU A 250 -7.52 -4.24 -9.48
C LEU A 250 -7.47 -4.92 -10.85
N GLY A 251 -8.24 -4.43 -11.82
CA GLY A 251 -8.23 -4.96 -13.19
C GLY A 251 -6.88 -4.76 -13.90
N THR A 252 -6.27 -3.58 -13.77
CA THR A 252 -4.97 -3.27 -14.42
C THR A 252 -3.81 -4.01 -13.75
N PHE A 253 -3.81 -4.11 -12.42
CA PHE A 253 -2.77 -4.79 -11.65
C PHE A 253 -2.80 -6.28 -11.92
N ASN A 254 -3.97 -6.91 -11.87
CA ASN A 254 -4.08 -8.34 -12.15
C ASN A 254 -3.82 -8.70 -13.62
N LEU A 255 -3.95 -7.77 -14.59
CA LEU A 255 -3.50 -8.01 -15.97
C LEU A 255 -1.97 -7.96 -16.18
N LEU A 256 -1.16 -7.65 -15.17
CA LEU A 256 0.30 -7.67 -15.31
C LEU A 256 0.82 -9.10 -15.56
N PRO A 257 1.70 -9.33 -16.55
CA PRO A 257 2.13 -10.68 -16.96
C PRO A 257 3.23 -11.27 -16.07
N VAL A 258 3.02 -11.26 -14.74
CA VAL A 258 3.97 -11.75 -13.73
C VAL A 258 3.26 -12.54 -12.62
N PRO A 259 3.75 -13.74 -12.22
CA PRO A 259 3.19 -14.46 -11.09
C PRO A 259 3.25 -13.62 -9.79
N PRO A 260 2.24 -13.69 -8.90
CA PRO A 260 1.07 -14.58 -8.96
C PRO A 260 -0.12 -14.02 -9.78
N LEU A 261 -0.02 -12.80 -10.32
CA LEU A 261 -1.12 -12.02 -10.88
C LEU A 261 -1.70 -12.64 -12.17
N ASP A 262 -3.02 -12.60 -12.37
CA ASP A 262 -3.73 -13.32 -13.45
C ASP A 262 -3.10 -13.22 -14.84
N GLY A 263 -2.52 -12.07 -15.17
CA GLY A 263 -1.88 -11.76 -16.44
C GLY A 263 -0.82 -12.77 -16.86
N HIS A 264 -0.15 -13.43 -15.91
CA HIS A 264 0.80 -14.52 -16.21
C HIS A 264 0.11 -15.73 -16.86
N SER A 265 -1.16 -15.97 -16.54
CA SER A 265 -2.00 -16.99 -17.17
C SER A 265 -2.71 -16.43 -18.40
N VAL A 266 -3.23 -15.19 -18.36
CA VAL A 266 -3.90 -14.56 -19.53
C VAL A 266 -2.97 -14.48 -20.75
N VAL A 267 -1.69 -14.12 -20.56
CA VAL A 267 -0.73 -14.03 -21.68
C VAL A 267 -0.53 -15.37 -22.41
N THR A 268 -0.83 -16.50 -21.77
CA THR A 268 -0.74 -17.82 -22.41
C THR A 268 -1.78 -18.05 -23.52
N LEU A 269 -2.84 -17.24 -23.60
CA LEU A 269 -3.77 -17.22 -24.74
C LEU A 269 -3.07 -16.89 -26.06
N LEU A 270 -2.00 -16.09 -26.00
CA LEU A 270 -1.19 -15.68 -27.16
C LEU A 270 -0.10 -16.70 -27.51
N LEU A 271 0.09 -17.74 -26.70
CA LEU A 271 1.18 -18.70 -26.83
C LEU A 271 0.73 -20.03 -27.47
N PRO A 272 1.62 -20.71 -28.21
CA PRO A 272 1.44 -22.12 -28.52
C PRO A 272 1.33 -22.94 -27.24
N GLU A 273 0.51 -24.00 -27.24
CA GLU A 273 0.18 -24.80 -26.05
C GLU A 273 1.41 -25.34 -25.29
N ARG A 274 2.44 -25.78 -26.03
CA ARG A 274 3.73 -26.22 -25.45
C ARG A 274 4.53 -25.12 -24.75
N ALA A 275 4.28 -23.86 -25.05
CA ALA A 275 4.87 -22.70 -24.38
C ALA A 275 3.98 -22.21 -23.22
N ALA A 276 2.65 -22.23 -23.41
CA ALA A 276 1.68 -21.98 -22.35
C ALA A 276 1.93 -22.87 -21.12
N LEU A 277 2.07 -24.19 -21.33
CA LEU A 277 2.33 -25.13 -20.23
C LEU A 277 3.59 -24.79 -19.43
N ARG A 278 4.70 -24.44 -20.10
CA ARG A 278 5.95 -24.03 -19.42
C ARG A 278 5.79 -22.76 -18.58
N VAL A 279 4.98 -21.80 -19.04
CA VAL A 279 4.69 -20.58 -18.27
C VAL A 279 3.89 -20.90 -17.01
N LEU A 280 2.92 -21.81 -17.11
CA LEU A 280 2.13 -22.28 -15.96
C LEU A 280 2.98 -23.13 -14.99
N GLU A 281 3.83 -24.03 -15.49
CA GLU A 281 4.81 -24.79 -14.70
C GLU A 281 5.80 -23.86 -13.96
N PHE A 282 6.29 -22.81 -14.63
CA PHE A 282 7.16 -21.81 -14.02
C PHE A 282 6.44 -21.00 -12.93
N ALA A 283 5.18 -20.60 -13.17
CA ALA A 283 4.36 -19.85 -12.23
C ALA A 283 3.98 -20.65 -10.97
N GLN A 284 3.95 -21.99 -11.04
CA GLN A 284 3.68 -22.87 -9.89
C GLN A 284 4.82 -22.87 -8.84
N ASN A 285 6.01 -22.33 -9.14
CA ASN A 285 7.08 -22.17 -8.16
C ASN A 285 6.92 -20.86 -7.37
N SER A 286 6.43 -20.97 -6.13
CA SER A 286 6.17 -19.86 -5.20
C SER A 286 7.35 -18.89 -4.98
N SER A 287 8.60 -19.33 -5.25
CA SER A 287 9.79 -18.46 -5.18
C SER A 287 9.71 -17.29 -6.15
N PHE A 288 9.05 -17.47 -7.31
CA PHE A 288 8.89 -16.41 -8.30
C PHE A 288 7.71 -15.48 -8.01
N ALA A 289 6.76 -15.85 -7.15
CA ALA A 289 5.63 -14.98 -6.79
C ALA A 289 6.08 -13.70 -6.07
N LEU A 290 7.06 -13.80 -5.15
CA LEU A 290 7.62 -12.62 -4.49
C LEU A 290 8.41 -11.73 -5.48
N VAL A 291 9.21 -12.34 -6.36
CA VAL A 291 9.99 -11.61 -7.38
C VAL A 291 9.05 -10.92 -8.37
N GLY A 292 8.02 -11.60 -8.83
CA GLY A 292 6.99 -11.06 -9.72
C GLY A 292 6.17 -9.94 -9.08
N LEU A 293 5.85 -10.03 -7.79
CA LEU A 293 5.21 -8.94 -7.05
C LEU A 293 6.11 -7.70 -6.92
N ILE A 294 7.42 -7.88 -6.71
CA ILE A 294 8.39 -6.76 -6.70
C ILE A 294 8.50 -6.13 -8.09
N VAL A 295 8.54 -6.94 -9.16
CA VAL A 295 8.53 -6.45 -10.55
C VAL A 295 7.22 -5.73 -10.87
N ALA A 296 6.07 -6.26 -10.42
CA ALA A 296 4.77 -5.62 -10.57
C ALA A 296 4.77 -4.23 -9.91
N TRP A 297 5.21 -4.12 -8.66
CA TRP A 297 5.30 -2.84 -7.94
C TRP A 297 6.13 -1.78 -8.71
N GLN A 298 7.30 -2.16 -9.22
CA GLN A 298 8.23 -1.26 -9.92
C GLN A 298 7.79 -0.86 -11.34
N LEU A 299 6.86 -1.61 -11.95
CA LEU A 299 6.32 -1.33 -13.28
C LEU A 299 4.90 -0.75 -13.25
N PHE A 300 4.08 -1.09 -12.25
CA PHE A 300 2.65 -0.80 -12.21
C PHE A 300 2.37 0.68 -12.37
N GLY A 301 3.04 1.57 -11.61
CA GLY A 301 2.82 3.02 -11.73
C GLY A 301 3.01 3.57 -13.16
N LYS A 302 3.96 3.01 -13.92
CA LYS A 302 4.26 3.42 -15.31
C LYS A 302 3.21 2.95 -16.31
N ILE A 303 2.54 1.84 -16.01
CA ILE A 303 1.48 1.23 -16.83
C ILE A 303 0.12 1.81 -16.46
N PHE A 304 -0.13 2.02 -15.16
CA PHE A 304 -1.40 2.48 -14.62
C PHE A 304 -1.67 3.95 -14.92
N TRP A 305 -0.69 4.87 -14.79
CA TRP A 305 -0.96 6.30 -14.97
C TRP A 305 -1.51 6.66 -16.36
N PRO A 306 -0.96 6.13 -17.48
CA PRO A 306 -1.55 6.31 -18.81
C PRO A 306 -2.96 5.72 -18.96
N ILE A 307 -3.24 4.57 -18.32
CA ILE A 307 -4.56 3.92 -18.34
C ILE A 307 -5.58 4.73 -17.52
N PHE A 308 -5.16 5.28 -16.38
CA PHE A 308 -5.95 6.16 -15.53
C PHE A 308 -6.30 7.46 -16.24
N LEU A 309 -5.33 8.11 -16.92
CA LEU A 309 -5.62 9.26 -17.80
C LEU A 309 -6.62 8.92 -18.90
N LEU A 310 -6.45 7.80 -19.59
CA LEU A 310 -7.36 7.40 -20.67
C LEU A 310 -8.79 7.17 -20.15
N ALA A 311 -8.91 6.57 -18.96
CA ALA A 311 -10.20 6.38 -18.28
C ALA A 311 -10.83 7.71 -17.82
N LEU A 312 -10.04 8.67 -17.33
CA LEU A 312 -10.51 10.01 -16.98
C LEU A 312 -10.94 10.83 -18.19
N ALA A 313 -10.17 10.80 -19.28
CA ALA A 313 -10.50 11.49 -20.53
C ALA A 313 -11.76 10.91 -21.21
N TYR A 314 -12.01 9.61 -21.06
CA TYR A 314 -13.27 8.99 -21.46
C TYR A 314 -14.45 9.40 -20.54
N LEU A 315 -14.19 9.56 -19.24
CA LEU A 315 -15.20 9.96 -18.26
C LEU A 315 -15.64 11.43 -18.43
N TYR A 316 -14.66 12.33 -18.65
CA TYR A 316 -14.83 13.78 -18.80
C TYR A 316 -14.12 14.29 -20.07
N PRO A 317 -14.69 14.08 -21.28
CA PRO A 317 -14.06 14.51 -22.53
C PRO A 317 -13.85 16.03 -22.64
N GLU A 318 -14.66 16.82 -21.91
CA GLU A 318 -14.56 18.28 -21.86
C GLU A 318 -13.46 18.79 -20.90
N VAL A 319 -12.84 17.91 -20.09
CA VAL A 319 -11.90 18.31 -19.02
C VAL A 319 -10.55 17.61 -19.19
N SER A 320 -9.54 18.37 -19.57
CA SER A 320 -8.17 17.87 -19.74
C SER A 320 -7.40 17.85 -18.41
N TYR A 321 -7.42 16.71 -17.73
CA TYR A 321 -6.54 16.46 -16.57
C TYR A 321 -5.12 16.10 -17.03
N GLY A 322 -4.13 16.89 -16.57
CA GLY A 322 -2.71 16.59 -16.78
C GLY A 322 -2.07 15.83 -15.62
N PRO A 323 -0.85 15.29 -15.78
CA PRO A 323 -0.01 14.89 -14.67
C PRO A 323 0.42 16.13 -13.87
N GLY A 324 0.16 16.10 -12.55
CA GLY A 324 0.69 17.05 -11.57
C GLY A 324 1.95 16.54 -10.87
#